data_AF-A0A529LFB6-F1
#
_entry.id   AF-A0A529LFB6-F1
#
_cell.length_a   1.000
_cell.length_b   1.000
_cell.length_c   1.000
_cell.angle_alpha   90.00
_cell.angle_beta   90.00
_cell.angle_gamma   90.00
#
_symmetry.space_group_name_H-M   'P 1'
#
loop_
_entity.id
_entity.type
_entity.pdbx_description
1 polymer ?
#
loop_
_entity_poly.entity_id
_entity_poly.type
_entity_poly.pdbx_seq_one_letter_code
_entity_poly.pdbx_strand_id
1 'polypeptide(L)'
;MAAGQPLWTPTQDQIDAAPLTAFTKAAGVKAGVAFSSYSQLHAWSVEDREGFWSLIWDFCGIVGDKGDNLLVDGDKMPGASFFPDATLNFAEN
;
A
#
# COMPACT_ATOMS: atom_id res chain seq x y z
N MET A 1 -18.51 0.83 29.35
CA MET A 1 -18.82 0.22 28.04
C MET A 1 -17.85 -0.94 27.85
N ALA A 2 -18.29 -2.18 28.06
CA ALA A 2 -17.44 -3.33 27.76
C ALA A 2 -17.26 -3.38 26.24
N ALA A 3 -16.04 -3.16 25.75
CA ALA A 3 -15.73 -3.37 24.35
C ALA A 3 -16.12 -4.82 24.02
N GLY A 4 -17.00 -4.99 23.04
CA GLY A 4 -17.51 -6.32 22.66
C GLY A 4 -16.35 -7.22 22.29
N GLN A 5 -16.34 -8.45 22.84
CA GLN A 5 -15.32 -9.42 22.47
C GLN A 5 -15.39 -9.68 20.96
N PRO A 6 -14.23 -9.72 20.28
CA PRO A 6 -14.21 -10.01 18.85
C PRO A 6 -14.75 -11.43 18.63
N LEU A 7 -15.65 -11.57 17.65
CA LEU A 7 -16.22 -12.87 17.27
C LEU A 7 -15.15 -13.82 16.72
N TRP A 8 -14.04 -13.27 16.24
CA TRP A 8 -12.93 -14.01 15.65
C TRP A 8 -11.65 -13.19 15.74
N THR A 9 -10.51 -13.87 15.83
CA THR A 9 -9.17 -13.27 15.76
C THR A 9 -8.26 -14.25 15.02
N PRO A 10 -7.44 -13.78 14.06
CA PRO A 10 -6.52 -14.67 13.34
C PRO A 10 -5.46 -15.25 14.28
N THR A 11 -4.98 -16.44 13.95
CA THR A 11 -3.79 -17.00 14.61
C THR A 11 -2.52 -16.30 14.13
N GLN A 12 -1.42 -16.43 14.89
CA GLN A 12 -0.14 -15.86 14.49
C GLN A 12 0.34 -16.39 13.14
N ASP A 13 0.18 -17.70 12.89
CA ASP A 13 0.54 -18.30 11.60
C ASP A 13 -0.23 -17.71 10.42
N GLN A 14 -1.53 -17.39 10.61
CA GLN A 14 -2.34 -16.72 9.59
C GLN A 14 -1.86 -15.29 9.32
N ILE A 15 -1.44 -14.58 10.37
CA ILE A 15 -0.86 -13.23 10.23
C ILE A 15 0.47 -13.33 9.49
N ASP A 16 1.36 -14.23 9.90
CA ASP A 16 2.70 -14.35 9.33
C ASP A 16 2.68 -14.79 7.85
N ALA A 17 1.71 -15.62 7.47
CA ALA A 17 1.51 -16.08 6.09
C ALA A 17 0.75 -15.07 5.21
N ALA A 18 0.17 -14.01 5.78
CA ALA A 18 -0.59 -13.04 4.99
C ALA A 18 0.33 -12.23 4.05
N PRO A 19 -0.02 -12.03 2.77
CA PRO A 19 0.73 -11.16 1.86
C PRO A 19 0.91 -9.74 2.41
N LEU A 20 -0.08 -9.27 3.17
CA LEU A 20 -0.01 -7.98 3.87
C LEU A 20 1.18 -7.88 4.83
N THR A 21 1.54 -8.97 5.52
CA THR A 21 2.70 -9.00 6.43
C THR A 21 4.01 -8.89 5.65
N ALA A 22 4.12 -9.57 4.50
CA ALA A 22 5.25 -9.42 3.60
C ALA A 22 5.34 -7.99 3.03
N PHE A 23 4.21 -7.42 2.59
CA PHE A 23 4.13 -6.05 2.11
C PHE A 23 4.50 -5.04 3.22
N THR A 24 4.06 -5.25 4.46
CA THR A 24 4.39 -4.39 5.61
C THR A 24 5.90 -4.32 5.83
N LYS A 25 6.60 -5.45 5.68
CA LYS A 25 8.06 -5.49 5.77
C LYS A 25 8.72 -4.70 4.62
N ALA A 26 8.25 -4.89 3.39
CA ALA A 26 8.75 -4.14 2.23
C ALA A 26 8.49 -2.62 2.37
N ALA A 27 7.32 -2.24 2.86
CA ALA A 27 6.94 -0.86 3.15
C ALA A 27 7.86 -0.27 4.22
N GLY A 28 8.17 -1.04 5.27
CA GLY A 28 9.09 -0.58 6.29
C GLY A 28 10.51 -0.31 5.77
N VAL A 29 11.01 -1.17 4.87
CA VAL A 29 12.29 -0.94 4.18
C VAL A 29 12.23 0.33 3.32
N LYS A 30 11.15 0.53 2.55
CA LYS A 30 10.96 1.69 1.69
C LYS A 30 10.89 3.00 2.48
N ALA A 31 10.17 2.99 3.60
CA ALA A 31 9.93 4.16 4.45
C ALA A 31 11.05 4.39 5.50
N GLY A 32 11.99 3.45 5.65
CA GLY A 32 13.04 3.52 6.67
C GLY A 32 12.54 3.37 8.10
N VAL A 33 11.36 2.77 8.30
CA VAL A 33 10.72 2.60 9.62
C VAL A 33 10.18 1.19 9.78
N ALA A 34 10.10 0.68 11.00
CA ALA A 34 9.44 -0.60 11.27
C ALA A 34 8.00 -0.37 11.71
N PHE A 35 7.03 -0.91 10.97
CA PHE A 35 5.62 -0.87 11.36
C PHE A 35 5.30 -1.98 12.36
N SER A 36 4.84 -1.59 13.54
CA SER A 36 4.44 -2.48 14.63
C SER A 36 2.95 -2.85 14.59
N SER A 37 2.16 -2.17 13.76
CA SER A 37 0.73 -2.40 13.63
C SER A 37 0.22 -2.05 12.23
N TYR A 38 -0.92 -2.64 11.86
CA TYR A 38 -1.65 -2.27 10.65
C TYR A 38 -2.03 -0.78 10.64
N SER A 39 -2.38 -0.20 11.80
CA SER A 39 -2.73 1.21 11.90
C SER A 39 -1.57 2.14 11.52
N GLN A 40 -0.32 1.78 11.84
CA GLN A 40 0.85 2.56 11.45
C GLN A 40 1.12 2.44 9.94
N LEU A 41 1.00 1.24 9.38
CA LEU A 41 1.11 1.03 7.93
C LEU A 41 0.05 1.86 7.18
N HIS A 42 -1.20 1.82 7.67
CA HIS A 42 -2.29 2.58 7.08
C HIS A 42 -2.05 4.10 7.16
N ALA A 43 -1.60 4.60 8.32
CA ALA A 43 -1.26 6.02 8.45
C ALA A 43 -0.20 6.44 7.42
N TRP A 44 0.87 5.66 7.29
CA TRP A 44 1.90 5.91 6.28
C TRP A 44 1.35 5.87 4.85
N SER A 45 0.46 4.93 4.52
CA SER A 45 -0.14 4.84 3.17
C SER A 45 -0.96 6.07 2.76
N VAL A 46 -1.44 6.83 3.74
CA VAL A 46 -2.21 8.06 3.53
C VAL A 46 -1.29 9.28 3.54
N GLU A 47 -0.27 9.29 4.39
CA GLU A 47 0.71 10.38 4.50
C GLU A 47 1.65 10.44 3.29
N ASP A 48 2.13 9.28 2.81
CA ASP A 48 3.02 9.15 1.66
C ASP A 48 2.35 8.29 0.57
N ARG A 49 1.36 8.88 -0.10
CA ARG A 49 0.58 8.21 -1.15
C ARG A 49 1.45 7.82 -2.34
N GLU A 50 2.40 8.66 -2.74
CA GLU A 50 3.31 8.40 -3.85
C GLU A 50 4.21 7.19 -3.55
N GLY A 51 4.86 7.19 -2.39
CA GLY A 51 5.69 6.07 -1.94
C GLY A 51 4.90 4.78 -1.80
N PHE A 52 3.69 4.86 -1.23
CA PHE A 52 2.79 3.71 -1.09
C PHE A 52 2.40 3.10 -2.43
N TRP A 53 1.86 3.89 -3.36
CA TRP A 53 1.38 3.38 -4.64
C TRP A 53 2.51 2.91 -5.54
N SER A 54 3.67 3.58 -5.50
CA SER A 54 4.87 3.11 -6.21
C SER A 54 5.31 1.74 -5.70
N LEU A 55 5.30 1.54 -4.39
CA LEU A 55 5.65 0.25 -3.79
C LEU A 55 4.63 -0.85 -4.12
N ILE A 56 3.34 -0.53 -4.13
CA ILE A 56 2.30 -1.49 -4.55
C ILE A 56 2.56 -2.00 -5.96
N TRP A 57 2.89 -1.09 -6.89
CA TRP A 57 3.19 -1.47 -8.26
C TRP A 57 4.39 -2.43 -8.33
N ASP A 58 5.48 -2.13 -7.61
CA ASP A 58 6.66 -3.01 -7.58
C ASP A 58 6.36 -4.35 -6.92
N PHE A 59 5.64 -4.33 -5.80
CA PHE A 59 5.37 -5.51 -4.99
C PHE A 59 4.43 -6.49 -5.70
N CYS A 60 3.42 -5.97 -6.42
CA CYS A 60 2.53 -6.79 -7.24
C CYS A 60 3.15 -7.21 -8.57
N GLY A 61 4.31 -6.65 -8.94
CA GLY A 61 4.99 -6.97 -10.20
C GLY A 61 4.22 -6.50 -11.43
N ILE A 62 3.57 -5.32 -11.35
CA ILE A 62 2.79 -4.77 -12.47
C ILE A 62 3.72 -4.57 -13.68
N VAL A 63 3.31 -5.13 -14.81
CA VAL A 63 4.00 -5.05 -16.10
C VAL A 63 3.56 -3.77 -16.81
N GLY A 64 4.54 -2.90 -17.06
CA GLY A 64 4.35 -1.61 -17.73
C GLY A 64 5.45 -0.62 -17.37
N ASP A 65 5.29 0.60 -17.85
CA ASP A 65 6.10 1.75 -17.43
C ASP A 65 5.30 2.57 -16.42
N LYS A 66 5.89 2.87 -15.27
CA LYS A 66 5.29 3.71 -14.22
C LYS A 66 5.28 5.20 -14.60
N GLY A 67 6.21 5.59 -15.46
CA GLY A 67 6.56 7.00 -15.67
C GLY A 67 7.20 7.65 -14.45
N ASP A 68 7.48 8.96 -14.57
CA ASP A 68 8.18 9.74 -13.56
C ASP A 68 7.22 10.33 -12.51
N ASN A 69 6.01 10.73 -12.93
CA ASN A 69 5.02 11.30 -12.04
C ASN A 69 4.09 10.20 -11.50
N LEU A 70 4.09 10.01 -10.18
CA LEU A 70 3.30 8.96 -9.51
C LEU A 70 1.94 9.49 -9.03
N LEU A 71 1.88 10.75 -8.61
CA LEU A 71 0.66 11.43 -8.20
C LEU A 71 0.74 12.91 -8.57
N VAL A 72 -0.27 13.40 -9.26
CA VAL A 72 -0.45 14.83 -9.56
C VAL A 72 -1.76 15.29 -8.97
N ASP A 73 -1.77 16.50 -8.38
CA ASP A 73 -2.96 17.09 -7.77
C ASP A 73 -3.62 16.20 -6.69
N GLY A 74 -2.81 15.47 -5.90
CA GLY A 74 -3.28 14.47 -4.94
C GLY A 74 -4.30 14.94 -3.91
N ASP A 75 -4.33 16.23 -3.61
CA ASP A 75 -5.28 16.87 -2.67
C ASP A 75 -6.61 17.29 -3.32
N LYS A 76 -6.72 17.23 -4.66
CA LYS A 76 -7.93 17.67 -5.37
C LYS A 76 -8.95 16.54 -5.50
N MET A 77 -10.21 16.86 -5.18
CA MET A 77 -11.36 16.00 -5.48
C MET A 77 -12.49 16.82 -6.11
N PRO A 78 -12.80 16.62 -7.42
CA PRO A 78 -12.08 15.81 -8.42
C PRO A 78 -10.79 16.51 -8.90
N GLY A 79 -9.85 15.75 -9.48
CA GLY A 79 -8.65 16.30 -10.15
C GLY A 79 -7.36 15.52 -9.90
N ALA A 80 -7.30 14.73 -8.82
CA ALA A 80 -6.14 13.87 -8.55
C ALA A 80 -5.92 12.85 -9.67
N SER A 81 -4.68 12.77 -10.17
CA SER A 81 -4.25 11.84 -11.22
C SER A 81 -3.14 10.95 -10.70
N PHE A 82 -3.40 9.65 -10.63
CA PHE A 82 -2.41 8.64 -10.26
C PHE A 82 -1.72 8.12 -11.51
N PHE A 83 -0.39 8.06 -11.47
CA PHE A 83 0.46 7.59 -12.57
C PHE A 83 0.10 8.19 -13.94
N PRO A 84 0.02 9.54 -14.08
CA PRO A 84 -0.41 10.17 -15.34
C PRO A 84 0.46 9.82 -16.55
N ASP A 85 1.74 9.45 -16.33
CA ASP A 85 2.68 9.08 -17.38
C ASP A 85 2.78 7.57 -17.60
N ALA A 86 2.06 6.76 -16.81
CA ALA A 86 2.18 5.32 -16.89
C ALA A 86 1.57 4.76 -18.17
N THR A 87 2.22 3.73 -18.70
CA THR A 87 1.71 2.92 -19.80
C THR A 87 1.67 1.47 -19.38
N LEU A 88 0.49 0.86 -19.43
CA LEU A 88 0.28 -0.54 -19.08
C LEU A 88 -0.88 -1.12 -19.89
N ASN A 89 -0.95 -2.45 -19.92
CA ASN A 89 -2.10 -3.16 -20.48
C ASN A 89 -2.82 -3.95 -19.38
N PHE A 90 -4.15 -3.76 -19.28
CA PHE A 90 -4.94 -4.43 -18.26
C PHE A 90 -5.09 -5.94 -18.50
N ALA A 91 -5.10 -6.42 -19.75
CA ALA A 91 -5.20 -7.85 -20.04
C ALA A 91 -3.88 -8.59 -19.88
N GLU A 92 -2.75 -7.87 -19.87
CA GLU A 92 -1.41 -8.41 -19.61
C GLU A 92 -1.16 -8.64 -18.11
N ASN A 93 -1.84 -7.87 -17.24
CA ASN A 93 -1.71 -7.88 -15.79
C ASN A 93 -2.85 -8.64 -15.11
#